data_AF-A0A966FH37-F1
#
_entry.id   AF-A0A966FH37-F1
#
_cell.length_a   1.000
_cell.length_b   1.000
_cell.length_c   1.000
_cell.angle_alpha   90.00
_cell.angle_beta   90.00
_cell.angle_gamma   90.00
#
_symmetry.space_group_name_H-M   'P 1'
#
loop_
_entity.id
_entity.type
_entity.pdbx_description
1 polymer ?
#
loop_
_entity_poly.entity_id
_entity_poly.type
_entity_poly.pdbx_seq_one_letter_code
_entity_poly.pdbx_strand_id
1 'polypeptide(L)' 'WNISLFHYRNQGADYGRILVGLQVPAKDGKAFDKFLATLGYPYVEETTNPVYQMFLQE' A
#
# COMPACT_ATOMS: atom_id res chain seq x y z
N TRP A 1 -3.25 9.64 -7.78
CA TRP A 1 -3.81 8.77 -6.72
C TRP A 1 -3.62 9.45 -5.38
N ASN A 2 -4.55 9.26 -4.44
CA ASN A 2 -4.47 9.89 -3.12
C ASN A 2 -3.98 8.88 -2.08
N ILE A 3 -3.16 9.33 -1.13
CA ILE A 3 -2.75 8.53 0.02
C ILE A 3 -3.83 8.68 1.10
N SER A 4 -4.45 7.57 1.50
CA SER A 4 -5.44 7.52 2.59
C SER A 4 -4.86 7.03 3.90
N LEU A 5 -3.77 6.25 3.86
CA LEU A 5 -3.08 5.74 5.05
C LEU A 5 -1.58 5.73 4.78
N PHE A 6 -0.80 6.14 5.78
CA PHE A 6 0.66 6.02 5.76
C PHE A 6 1.15 5.60 7.14
N HIS A 7 1.55 4.34 7.27
CA HIS A 7 2.09 3.79 8.51
C HIS A 7 3.52 3.29 8.27
N TYR A 8 4.48 3.93 8.92
CA TYR A 8 5.88 3.53 8.87
C TYR A 8 6.33 3.05 10.25
N ARG A 9 7.01 1.91 10.29
CA ARG A 9 7.64 1.41 11.51
C ARG A 9 9.09 1.05 11.23
N ASN A 10 10.01 1.75 11.90
CA ASN A 10 11.42 1.37 11.94
C ASN A 10 11.69 0.55 13.22
N GLN A 11 12.27 -0.65 13.08
CA GLN A 11 12.60 -1.55 14.18
C GLN A 11 14.12 -1.67 14.40
N GLY A 12 14.91 -0.66 13.99
CA GLY A 12 16.37 -0.67 14.18
C GLY A 12 17.12 -1.72 13.34
N ALA A 13 16.40 -2.44 12.47
CA ALA A 13 16.97 -3.25 11.41
C ALA A 13 17.26 -2.37 10.17
N ASP A 14 18.13 -2.85 9.30
CA ASP A 14 18.51 -2.26 8.01
C ASP A 14 17.38 -2.28 6.96
N TYR A 15 16.16 -2.68 7.34
CA TYR A 15 14.97 -2.64 6.51
C TYR A 15 13.78 -1.98 7.23
N GLY A 16 13.18 -0.99 6.57
CA GLY A 16 11.93 -0.37 6.99
C GLY A 16 10.72 -0.98 6.26
N ARG A 17 9.62 -1.21 6.98
CA ARG A 17 8.34 -1.60 6.36
C ARG A 17 7.37 -0.43 6.43
N ILE A 18 6.73 -0.15 5.30
CA ILE A 18 5.70 0.88 5.19
C ILE A 18 4.42 0.18 4.74
N LEU A 19 3.32 0.44 5.45
CA LEU A 19 1.97 0.15 4.99
C LEU A 19 1.38 1.44 4.42
N VAL A 20 0.97 1.42 3.16
CA VAL A 20 0.38 2.57 2.46
C VAL A 20 -1.01 2.19 1.97
N GLY A 21 -2.01 3.00 2.31
CA GLY A 21 -3.34 2.95 1.72
C GLY A 21 -3.44 3.95 0.57
N LEU A 22 -3.89 3.50 -0.59
CA LEU A 22 -4.01 4.32 -1.80
C LEU A 22 -5.44 4.25 -2.33
N GLN A 23 -6.04 5.41 -2.53
CA GLN A 23 -7.30 5.53 -3.23
C GLN A 23 -7.02 5.66 -4.73
N VAL A 24 -7.38 4.60 -5.46
CA VAL A 24 -7.20 4.49 -6.90
C VAL A 24 -8.58 4.41 -7.56
N PRO A 25 -8.96 5.38 -8.40
CA PRO A 25 -10.18 5.26 -9.19
C PRO A 25 -10.15 4.00 -10.05
N ALA A 26 -11.27 3.28 -10.18
CA ALA A 26 -11.33 2.02 -10.92
C ALA A 26 -10.79 2.10 -12.36
N LYS A 27 -10.99 3.25 -13.03
CA LYS A 27 -10.47 3.53 -14.38
C LYS A 27 -8.94 3.56 -14.47
N ASP A 28 -8.25 3.82 -13.36
CA ASP A 28 -6.80 4.02 -13.32
C ASP A 28 -6.04 2.76 -12.88
N GLY A 29 -6.74 1.66 -12.56
CA GLY A 29 -6.13 0.42 -12.03
C GLY A 29 -4.97 -0.11 -12.87
N LYS A 30 -5.14 -0.21 -14.20
CA LYS A 30 -4.07 -0.69 -15.09
C LYS A 30 -2.84 0.24 -15.10
N ALA A 31 -3.05 1.55 -15.00
CA ALA A 31 -1.96 2.51 -14.93
C ALA A 31 -1.25 2.43 -13.57
N PHE A 32 -2.01 2.14 -12.51
CA PHE A 32 -1.51 1.93 -11.17
C PHE A 32 -0.65 0.69 -11.05
N ASP A 33 -1.10 -0.45 -11.57
CA ASP A 33 -0.32 -1.70 -11.58
C ASP A 33 1.01 -1.51 -12.31
N LYS A 34 0.99 -0.80 -13.44
CA LYS A 34 2.20 -0.48 -14.20
C LYS A 34 3.15 0.38 -13.38
N PHE A 35 2.64 1.37 -12.65
CA PHE A 35 3.47 2.21 -11.79
C PHE A 35 4.07 1.41 -10.63
N LEU A 36 3.30 0.54 -9.97
CA LEU A 36 3.82 -0.31 -8.90
C LEU A 36 4.98 -1.17 -9.40
N ALA A 37 4.88 -1.69 -10.62
CA ALA A 37 5.98 -2.44 -11.25
C ALA A 37 7.24 -1.58 -11.51
N THR A 38 7.11 -0.25 -11.68
CA THR A 38 8.26 0.66 -11.85
C THR A 38 8.96 1.04 -10.56
N LEU A 39 8.31 0.90 -9.39
CA LEU A 39 8.88 1.30 -8.11
C LEU A 39 10.09 0.45 -7.69
N GLY A 40 10.17 -0.79 -8.18
CA GLY A 40 11.29 -1.69 -7.90
C GLY A 40 11.37 -2.18 -6.44
N TYR A 41 10.40 -1.82 -5.60
CA TYR A 41 10.29 -2.33 -4.24
C TYR A 41 9.40 -3.57 -4.19
N PRO A 42 9.80 -4.62 -3.45
CA PRO A 42 8.89 -5.71 -3.17
C PRO A 42 7.72 -5.19 -2.33
N TYR A 43 6.50 -5.53 -2.75
CA TYR A 43 5.28 -5.21 -2.02
C TYR A 43 4.35 -6.40 -2.01
N VAL A 44 3.41 -6.41 -1.07
CA VAL A 44 2.32 -7.37 -0.97
C VAL A 44 1.02 -6.58 -0.99
N GLU A 45 0.05 -7.04 -1.77
CA GLU A 45 -1.28 -6.45 -1.77
C GLU A 45 -2.07 -6.92 -0.55
N GLU A 46 -2.46 -5.98 0.31
CA GLU A 46 -3.19 -6.25 1.57
C GLU A 46 -4.67 -5.84 1.48
N THR A 47 -5.17 -5.48 0.29
CA THR A 47 -6.54 -4.97 0.06
C THR A 47 -7.63 -5.89 0.59
N THR A 48 -7.40 -7.21 0.50
CA THR A 48 -8.35 -8.25 0.95
C THR A 48 -8.00 -8.82 2.33
N ASN A 49 -7.05 -8.23 3.06
CA ASN A 49 -6.67 -8.71 4.38
C ASN A 49 -7.80 -8.41 5.38
N PRO A 50 -8.39 -9.41 6.05
CA PRO A 50 -9.49 -9.20 6.97
C PRO A 50 -9.10 -8.30 8.16
N VAL A 51 -7.83 -8.33 8.60
CA VAL A 51 -7.33 -7.45 9.67
C VAL A 51 -7.29 -5.99 9.20
N TYR A 52 -6.89 -5.74 7.94
CA TYR A 52 -6.93 -4.39 7.38
C TYR A 52 -8.38 -3.84 7.36
N GLN A 53 -9.33 -4.66 6.88
CA GLN A 53 -10.73 -4.28 6.80
C GLN A 53 -11.37 -4.03 8.17
N MET A 54 -10.94 -4.76 9.20
CA MET A 54 -11.50 -4.64 10.55
C MET A 54 -10.96 -3.46 11.36
N PHE A 55 -9.72 -3.01 11.11
CA PHE A 55 -9.04 -2.07 12.00
C PHE A 55 -8.54 -0.78 11.33
N LEU A 56 -8.47 -0.73 9.99
CA LEU A 56 -7.81 0.37 9.27
C LEU A 56 -8.65 0.93 8.11
N GLN A 57 -9.87 0.44 7.94
CA GLN A 57 -10.80 0.89 6.90
C GLN A 57 -11.79 1.89 7.50
N GLU A 58 -11.39 3.17 7.53
CA GLU A 58 -12.27 4.34 7.79
C GLU A 58 -12.60 5.06 6.49
#